data_AF-A0A1Y4QBX7-F1
#
_entry.id   AF-A0A1Y4QBX7-F1
#
_cell.length_a   1.000
_cell.length_b   1.000
_cell.length_c   1.000
_cell.angle_alpha   90.00
_cell.angle_beta   90.00
_cell.angle_gamma   90.00
#
_symmetry.space_group_name_H-M   'P 1'
#
loop_
_entity.id
_entity.type
_entity.pdbx_description
1 polymer ?
#
loop_
_entity_poly.entity_id
_entity_poly.type
_entity_poly.pdbx_seq_one_letter_code
_entity_poly.pdbx_strand_id
1 'polypeptide(L)' 'MAKKKQIDKQFKIDAVNYRKNHPELTMAEVANNLGISLSSIHRWIKEYSSNSDDE' A
#
# COMPACT_ATOMS: atom_id res chain seq x y z
N MET A 1 -6.64 25.72 3.63
CA MET A 1 -7.05 24.37 4.07
C MET A 1 -6.42 23.36 3.12
N ALA A 2 -5.46 22.55 3.58
CA ALA A 2 -4.80 21.57 2.71
C ALA A 2 -5.81 20.50 2.30
N LYS A 3 -6.10 20.38 1.00
CA LYS A 3 -6.89 19.28 0.44
C LYS A 3 -6.14 17.99 0.78
N LYS A 4 -6.66 17.24 1.77
CA LYS A 4 -6.24 15.84 1.98
C LYS A 4 -6.55 15.12 0.67
N LYS A 5 -5.50 14.79 -0.09
CA LYS A 5 -5.62 13.99 -1.31
C LYS A 5 -6.10 12.62 -0.84
N GLN A 6 -7.41 12.40 -0.92
CA GLN A 6 -8.01 11.12 -0.56
C GLN A 6 -7.46 10.11 -1.56
N ILE A 7 -6.72 9.14 -1.04
CA ILE A 7 -6.23 8.03 -1.85
C ILE A 7 -7.37 7.02 -1.93
N ASP A 8 -7.86 6.79 -3.15
CA ASP A 8 -8.93 5.84 -3.43
C ASP A 8 -8.63 4.45 -2.89
N LYS A 9 -9.67 3.75 -2.44
CA LYS A 9 -9.55 2.38 -1.92
C LYS A 9 -8.89 1.45 -2.95
N GLN A 10 -9.24 1.62 -4.22
CA GLN A 10 -8.67 0.83 -5.32
C GLN A 10 -7.16 1.02 -5.42
N PHE A 11 -6.68 2.26 -5.31
CA PHE A 11 -5.25 2.56 -5.33
C PHE A 11 -4.51 1.85 -4.20
N LYS A 12 -5.10 1.77 -3.00
CA LYS A 12 -4.49 1.05 -1.87
C LYS A 12 -4.38 -0.45 -2.14
N ILE A 13 -5.43 -1.05 -2.69
CA ILE A 13 -5.46 -2.48 -3.05
C ILE A 13 -4.41 -2.74 -4.14
N ASP A 14 -4.37 -1.90 -5.17
CA ASP A 14 -3.42 -2.02 -6.27
C ASP A 14 -1.98 -1.90 -5.78
N ALA A 15 -1.70 -0.98 -4.84
CA ALA A 15 -0.38 -0.83 -4.24
C ALA A 15 0.06 -2.09 -3.46
N VAL A 16 -0.86 -2.73 -2.72
CA VAL A 16 -0.60 -3.99 -2.02
C VAL A 16 -0.39 -5.14 -2.99
N ASN A 17 -1.21 -5.23 -4.05
CA ASN A 17 -1.07 -6.24 -5.09
C ASN A 17 0.22 -6.06 -5.90
N TYR A 18 0.62 -4.83 -6.16
CA TYR A 18 1.89 -4.51 -6.82
C TYR A 18 3.06 -5.06 -6.01
N ARG A 19 3.05 -4.89 -4.67
CA ARG A 19 4.05 -5.52 -3.80
C ARG A 19 4.02 -7.05 -3.87
N LYS A 20 2.84 -7.68 -3.94
CA LYS A 20 2.71 -9.14 -4.04
C LYS A 20 3.23 -9.68 -5.37
N ASN A 21 3.00 -8.96 -6.46
CA ASN A 21 3.45 -9.32 -7.80
C ASN A 21 4.94 -9.02 -8.04
N HIS A 22 5.53 -8.11 -7.26
CA HIS A 22 6.94 -7.75 -7.30
C HIS A 22 7.65 -8.06 -5.98
N PRO A 23 7.85 -9.36 -5.65
CA PRO A 23 8.60 -9.77 -4.46
C PRO A 23 10.09 -9.40 -4.54
N GLU A 24 10.59 -9.12 -5.76
CA GLU A 24 11.95 -8.69 -6.04
C GLU A 24 12.26 -7.27 -5.54
N LEU A 25 11.25 -6.40 -5.52
CA LEU A 25 11.38 -5.02 -5.07
C LEU A 25 11.28 -4.98 -3.54
N THR A 26 11.82 -3.95 -2.92
CA THR A 26 11.61 -3.63 -1.49
C THR A 26 10.37 -2.74 -1.28
N MET A 27 9.85 -2.65 -0.04
CA MET A 27 8.67 -1.82 0.21
C MET A 27 8.96 -0.33 -0.02
N ALA A 28 10.21 0.08 0.18
CA ALA A 28 10.70 1.42 -0.12
C ALA A 28 10.69 1.69 -1.63
N GLU A 29 11.14 0.74 -2.44
CA GLU A 29 11.09 0.87 -3.90
C GLU A 29 9.65 0.88 -4.41
N VAL A 30 8.78 0.01 -3.90
CA VAL A 30 7.35 0.04 -4.26
C VAL A 30 6.73 1.40 -3.91
N ALA A 31 7.02 1.93 -2.73
CA ALA A 31 6.53 3.25 -2.31
C ALA A 31 7.06 4.36 -3.23
N ASN A 32 8.34 4.32 -3.60
CA ASN A 32 8.96 5.28 -4.50
C ASN A 32 8.37 5.21 -5.92
N ASN A 33 8.17 4.01 -6.47
CA ASN A 33 7.56 3.80 -7.79
C ASN A 33 6.11 4.29 -7.84
N LEU A 34 5.35 4.11 -6.75
CA LEU A 34 3.96 4.54 -6.65
C LEU A 34 3.80 6.01 -6.20
N GLY A 35 4.90 6.69 -5.87
CA GLY A 35 4.87 8.07 -5.38
C GLY A 35 4.16 8.25 -4.04
N ILE A 36 4.22 7.23 -3.18
CA ILE A 36 3.61 7.22 -1.84
C ILE A 36 4.65 7.14 -0.74
N SER A 37 4.23 7.39 0.50
CA SER A 37 5.10 7.19 1.65
C SER A 37 5.24 5.71 2.01
N LEU A 38 6.43 5.31 2.48
CA LEU A 38 6.69 3.96 2.98
C LEU A 38 5.70 3.57 4.11
N SER A 39 5.36 4.52 4.98
CA SER A 39 4.40 4.30 6.06
C SER A 39 2.98 4.00 5.53
N SER A 40 2.60 4.59 4.38
CA SER A 40 1.32 4.30 3.73
C SER A 40 1.24 2.86 3.26
N ILE A 41 2.27 2.38 2.54
CA ILE A 41 2.27 1.00 2.02
C ILE A 41 2.31 -0.03 3.15
N HIS A 42 3.10 0.20 4.21
CA HIS A 42 3.11 -0.68 5.39
C HIS A 42 1.72 -0.80 6.02
N ARG A 43 1.03 0.34 6.20
CA ARG A 43 -0.33 0.36 6.75
C ARG A 43 -1.30 -0.41 5.86
N TRP A 44 -1.26 -0.19 4.54
CA TRP A 44 -2.16 -0.88 3.62
C TRP A 44 -1.86 -2.37 3.55
N ILE A 45 -0.59 -2.79 3.51
CA ILE A 45 -0.25 -4.20 3.55
C ILE A 45 -0.83 -4.83 4.82
N LYS A 46 -0.71 -4.20 5.98
CA LYS A 46 -1.35 -4.71 7.21
C LYS A 46 -2.88 -4.72 7.12
N GLU A 47 -3.49 -3.62 6.70
CA GLU A 47 -4.96 -3.44 6.61
C GLU A 47 -5.62 -4.41 5.61
N TYR A 48 -4.96 -4.67 4.47
CA TYR A 48 -5.47 -5.55 3.41
C TYR A 48 -4.92 -6.99 3.48
N SER A 49 -3.85 -7.26 4.24
CA SER A 49 -3.33 -8.62 4.47
C SER A 49 -3.88 -9.26 5.74
N SER A 50 -4.15 -8.49 6.81
CA SER A 50 -4.70 -9.03 8.06
C SER A 50 -6.21 -9.20 8.04
N ASN A 51 -6.92 -8.80 6.98
CA ASN A 51 -8.35 -9.05 6.85
C ASN A 51 -8.69 -10.54 6.57
N SER A 52 -7.76 -11.45 6.88
CA SER A 52 -7.87 -12.91 6.77
C SER A 52 -7.52 -13.65 8.07
N ASP A 53 -7.13 -12.95 9.15
CA ASP A 53 -6.70 -13.54 10.43
C ASP A 53 -7.43 -12.85 11.59
N ASP A 54 -8.73 -13.07 11.69
CA ASP A 54 -9.50 -12.91 12.92
C ASP A 54 -10.62 -13.98 12.90
N GLU A 55 -10.26 -15.22 13.27
CA GLU A 55 -11.13 -16.20 13.94
C GLU A 55 -10.33 -17.00 14.96
#